data_AF-A0A1F6M4Y9-F1
#
_entry.id   AF-A0A1F6M4Y9-F1
#
_cell.length_a   1.000
_cell.length_b   1.000
_cell.length_c   1.000
_cell.angle_alpha   90.00
_cell.angle_beta   90.00
_cell.angle_gamma   90.00
#
_symmetry.space_group_name_H-M   'P 1'
#
loop_
_entity.id
_entity.type
_entity.pdbx_description
1 polymer ?
#
loop_
_entity_poly.entity_id
_entity_poly.type
_entity_poly.pdbx_seq_one_letter_code
_entity_poly.pdbx_strand_id
1 'polypeptide(L)' 'MCGRGSKRAAIRSHSNIKTLRRQKPNLQKFGDKRVCTRCVRTLKKVLMPEAKSTVKATA' A
#
# COMPACT_ATOMS: atom_id res chain seq x y z
N MET A 1 -6.75 -7.56 7.82
CA MET A 1 -6.00 -6.71 6.85
C MET A 1 -5.46 -5.49 7.59
N CYS A 2 -4.25 -5.02 7.22
CA CYS A 2 -3.29 -4.16 7.96
C CYS A 2 -3.75 -2.89 8.73
N GLY A 3 -5.04 -2.61 8.92
CA GLY A 3 -5.57 -1.60 9.85
C GLY A 3 -5.33 -0.14 9.45
N ARG A 4 -4.78 0.10 8.26
CA ARG A 4 -4.43 1.45 7.79
C ARG A 4 -5.69 2.24 7.47
N GLY A 5 -5.96 3.27 8.27
CA GLY A 5 -6.99 4.27 8.01
C GLY A 5 -6.46 5.53 7.31
N SER A 6 -7.35 6.48 7.06
CA SER A 6 -6.97 7.80 6.56
C SER A 6 -6.13 8.56 7.58
N LYS A 7 -4.99 9.11 7.16
CA LYS A 7 -4.11 9.91 8.02
C LYS A 7 -4.41 11.39 7.87
N ARG A 8 -4.33 12.15 8.97
CA ARG A 8 -4.30 13.61 8.93
C ARG A 8 -2.88 14.04 8.53
N ALA A 9 -2.76 14.84 7.49
CA ALA A 9 -1.49 15.38 7.03
C ALA A 9 -1.64 16.88 6.75
N ALA A 10 -0.51 17.58 6.72
CA ALA A 10 -0.45 18.97 6.27
C ALA A 10 0.19 19.01 4.88
N ILE A 11 -0.38 19.81 3.98
CA ILE A 11 0.29 20.28 2.78
C ILE A 11 0.85 21.66 3.10
N ARG A 12 2.08 21.93 2.67
CA ARG A 12 2.75 23.22 2.78
C ARG A 12 2.83 23.82 1.38
N SER A 13 2.48 25.11 1.24
CA SER A 13 2.73 25.84 -0.01
C SER A 13 4.22 26.19 -0.15
N HIS A 14 4.60 26.75 -1.30
CA HIS A 14 5.95 27.31 -1.49
C HIS A 14 6.29 28.38 -0.44
N SER A 15 5.28 29.10 0.06
CA SER A 15 5.41 30.06 1.17
C SER A 15 5.19 29.43 2.55
N ASN A 16 5.26 28.09 2.67
CA ASN A 16 5.12 27.30 3.90
C ASN A 16 3.76 27.41 4.64
N ILE A 17 2.71 27.92 4.00
CA ILE A 17 1.38 28.02 4.59
C ILE A 17 0.78 26.63 4.76
N LYS A 18 0.24 26.34 5.95
CA LYS A 18 -0.29 25.03 6.34
C LYS A 18 -1.74 24.86 5.89
N THR A 19 -2.00 23.86 5.05
CA THR A 19 -3.36 23.40 4.74
C THR A 19 -3.55 21.97 5.22
N LEU A 20 -4.64 21.70 5.95
CA LEU A 20 -4.94 20.36 6.46
C LEU A 20 -5.58 19.51 5.36
N ARG A 21 -5.06 18.31 5.14
CA ARG A 21 -5.61 17.32 4.19
C ARG A 21 -5.66 15.94 4.82
N ARG A 22 -6.64 15.13 4.40
CA ARG A 22 -6.68 13.69 4.70
C ARG A 22 -5.97 12.91 3.58
N GLN A 23 -4.99 12.10 3.94
CA GLN A 23 -4.37 11.12 3.04
C GLN A 23 -5.12 9.81 3.19
N LYS A 24 -5.89 9.43 2.17
CA LYS A 24 -6.67 8.19 2.14
C LYS A 24 -5.79 7.06 1.61
N PRO A 25 -5.77 5.87 2.25
CA PRO A 25 -5.09 4.71 1.68
C PRO A 25 -5.79 4.28 0.38
N ASN A 26 -5.00 3.82 -0.60
CA ASN A 26 -5.54 3.27 -1.84
C ASN A 26 -6.16 1.88 -1.56
N LEU A 27 -7.46 1.88 -1.27
CA LEU A 27 -8.26 0.67 -1.05
C LEU A 27 -8.77 0.16 -2.39
N GLN A 28 -8.46 -1.10 -2.70
CA GLN A 28 -8.86 -1.81 -3.90
C GLN A 28 -9.88 -2.89 -3.54
N LYS A 29 -10.82 -3.19 -4.44
CA LYS A 29 -11.72 -4.33 -4.28
C LYS A 29 -10.91 -5.62 -4.51
N PHE A 30 -11.00 -6.56 -3.57
CA PHE A 30 -10.34 -7.86 -3.68
C PHE A 30 -11.32 -8.92 -3.14
N GLY A 31 -12.05 -9.55 -4.07
CA GLY A 31 -13.29 -10.28 -3.74
C GLY A 31 -14.28 -9.34 -3.08
N ASP A 32 -14.90 -9.78 -1.98
CA ASP A 32 -15.92 -9.02 -1.24
C ASP A 32 -15.34 -7.97 -0.29
N LYS A 33 -14.00 -7.90 -0.14
CA LYS A 33 -13.33 -7.04 0.84
C LYS A 33 -12.57 -5.91 0.15
N ARG A 34 -12.59 -4.72 0.78
CA ARG A 34 -11.70 -3.61 0.40
C ARG A 34 -10.36 -3.74 1.09
N VAL A 35 -9.30 -3.88 0.32
CA VAL A 35 -7.95 -4.17 0.80
C VAL A 35 -6.97 -3.15 0.26
N CYS A 36 -6.03 -2.68 1.08
CA CYS A 36 -5.01 -1.76 0.57
C CYS A 36 -3.99 -2.49 -0.33
N THR A 37 -3.42 -1.77 -1.31
CA THR A 37 -2.49 -2.33 -2.30
C THR A 37 -1.28 -3.04 -1.70
N ARG A 38 -0.73 -2.54 -0.57
CA ARG A 38 0.38 -3.21 0.12
C ARG A 38 -0.02 -4.58 0.65
N CYS A 39 -1.22 -4.66 1.23
CA CYS A 39 -1.75 -5.91 1.75
C CYS A 39 -2.03 -6.92 0.61
N VAL A 40 -2.50 -6.45 -0.56
CA VAL A 40 -2.60 -7.29 -1.78
C VAL A 40 -1.22 -7.79 -2.24
N ARG A 41 -0.20 -6.92 -2.25
CA ARG A 41 1.17 -7.30 -2.60
C ARG A 41 1.74 -8.37 -1.65
N THR A 42 1.47 -8.27 -0.35
CA THR A 42 1.87 -9.29 0.63
C THR A 42 1.19 -10.62 0.36
N LEU A 43 -0.13 -10.62 0.11
CA LEU A 43 -0.86 -11.84 -0.22
C LEU A 43 -0.28 -12.53 -1.46
N LYS A 44 -0.04 -11.79 -2.55
CA LYS A 44 0.59 -12.35 -3.75
C LYS A 44 1.95 -12.97 -3.45
N LYS A 45 2.77 -12.34 -2.61
CA LYS A 45 4.12 -12.84 -2.26
C LYS A 45 4.10 -14.12 -1.42
N VAL A 46 3.08 -14.30 -0.57
CA VAL A 46 2.94 -15.45 0.35
C VAL A 46 2.21 -16.61 -0.31
N LEU A 47 1.17 -16.33 -1.10
CA LEU A 47 0.34 -17.34 -1.77
C LEU A 47 0.97 -17.86 -3.08
N MET A 48 1.96 -17.15 -3.64
CA MET A 48 2.72 -17.57 -4.83
C MET A 48 4.21 -17.68 -4.47
N PRO A 49 4.63 -18.74 -3.74
CA PRO A 49 6.02 -18.95 -3.38
C PRO A 49 6.91 -19.27 -4.60
N GLU A 50 6.36 -19.91 -5.63
CA GLU A 50 7.07 -20.46 -6.80
C GLU A 50 7.75 -19.42 -7.72
N ALA A 51 7.44 -18.13 -7.57
CA ALA A 51 8.02 -17.08 -8.44
C ALA A 51 9.41 -16.58 -7.99
N LYS A 52 10.01 -17.13 -6.92
CA LYS A 52 11.30 -16.67 -6.38
C LYS A 52 12.45 -17.68 -6.46
N SER A 53 12.20 -18.93 -6.82
CA SER A 53 13.25 -19.96 -6.88
C SER A 53 14.14 -19.83 -8.13
N THR A 54 13.64 -19.26 -9.23
CA THR A 54 14.40 -19.18 -10.50
C THR A 54 15.35 -17.99 -10.61
N VAL A 55 15.23 -16.96 -9.76
CA VAL A 55 16.06 -15.73 -9.89
C VAL A 55 17.33 -15.77 -9.02
N LYS A 56 17.45 -16.71 -8.07
CA LYS A 56 18.60 -16.78 -7.15
C LYS A 56 19.74 -17.71 -7.61
N ALA A 57 19.60 -18.39 -8.75
CA ALA A 57 20.57 -19.39 -9.22
C ALA A 57 21.48 -18.92 -10.38
N THR A 58 21.40 -17.65 -10.78
CA THR A 58 22.28 -17.06 -11.80
C THR A 58 22.91 -15.77 -11.29
N ALA A 59 23.89 -15.90 -10.38
CA ALA A 59 24.89 -14.88 -10.07
C ALA A 59 26.10 -15.56 -9.41
#